data_AF-A0A5P1F1H5-F1
#
_entry.id   AF-A0A5P1F1H5-F1
#
_cell.length_a   1.000
_cell.length_b   1.000
_cell.length_c   1.000
_cell.angle_alpha   90.00
_cell.angle_beta   90.00
_cell.angle_gamma   90.00
#
_symmetry.space_group_name_H-M   'P 1'
#
loop_
_entity.id
_entity.type
_entity.pdbx_description
1 polymer ?
#
loop_
_entity_poly.entity_id
_entity_poly.type
_entity_poly.pdbx_seq_one_letter_code
_entity_poly.pdbx_strand_id
1 'polypeptide(L)' 'ELMDEFGIYMVSFDRAGYGESDPDPNRSVKSNAQDVDELADQLNLGPKFFVIGFSFGGELAWGCLKYIPH' A
#
# COMPACT_ATOMS: atom_id res chain seq x y z
N GLU A 1 13.70 -15.52 3.45
CA GLU A 1 14.94 -16.08 2.87
C GLU A 1 15.48 -15.21 1.73
N LEU A 2 14.87 -15.18 0.52
CA LEU A 2 15.37 -14.35 -0.59
C LEU A 2 15.24 -12.83 -0.34
N MET A 3 14.11 -12.38 0.23
CA MET A 3 13.91 -10.96 0.56
C MET A 3 14.93 -10.49 1.60
N ASP A 4 15.18 -11.32 2.63
CA ASP A 4 16.16 -11.03 3.67
C ASP A 4 17.59 -10.98 3.11
N GLU A 5 17.93 -11.91 2.20
CA GLU A 5 19.22 -11.94 1.51
C GLU A 5 19.48 -10.65 0.72
N PHE A 6 18.45 -10.12 0.05
CA PHE A 6 18.54 -8.84 -0.68
C PHE A 6 18.32 -7.60 0.19
N GLY A 7 18.07 -7.76 1.50
CA GLY A 7 17.78 -6.64 2.40
C GLY A 7 16.47 -5.92 2.04
N ILE A 8 15.52 -6.61 1.41
CA ILE A 8 14.22 -6.06 1.03
C ILE A 8 13.29 -6.12 2.23
N TYR A 9 12.82 -4.94 2.67
CA TYR A 9 11.73 -4.84 3.62
C TYR A 9 10.40 -4.87 2.87
N MET A 10 9.60 -5.92 3.07
CA MET A 10 8.31 -6.10 2.42
C MET A 10 7.18 -5.96 3.44
N VAL A 11 6.21 -5.13 3.10
CA VAL A 11 5.01 -4.87 3.91
C VAL A 11 3.77 -5.18 3.09
N SER A 12 2.85 -5.93 3.67
CA SER A 12 1.49 -6.11 3.17
C SER A 12 0.50 -5.80 4.28
N PHE A 13 -0.64 -5.22 3.94
CA PHE A 13 -1.69 -4.89 4.89
C PHE A 13 -3.05 -5.24 4.31
N ASP A 14 -4.01 -5.44 5.20
CA ASP A 14 -5.41 -5.61 4.85
C ASP A 14 -6.04 -4.25 4.56
N ARG A 15 -6.61 -4.08 3.37
CA ARG A 15 -7.31 -2.84 3.01
C ARG A 15 -8.68 -2.74 3.69
N ALA A 16 -9.24 -1.54 3.75
CA ALA A 16 -10.55 -1.30 4.35
C ALA A 16 -11.64 -2.29 3.88
N GLY A 17 -12.22 -3.01 4.84
CA GLY A 17 -13.25 -4.04 4.66
C GLY A 17 -12.74 -5.41 4.18
N TYR A 18 -11.44 -5.69 4.31
CA TYR A 18 -10.82 -6.98 4.01
C TYR A 18 -10.04 -7.47 5.23
N GLY A 19 -9.95 -8.80 5.38
CA GLY A 19 -9.17 -9.43 6.44
C GLY A 19 -9.55 -8.90 7.82
N GLU A 20 -8.58 -8.34 8.54
CA GLU A 20 -8.75 -7.77 9.88
C GLU A 20 -9.00 -6.26 9.91
N SER A 21 -9.02 -5.60 8.76
CA SER A 21 -9.23 -4.15 8.68
C SER A 21 -10.71 -3.76 8.71
N ASP A 22 -11.01 -2.70 9.46
CA ASP A 22 -12.36 -2.15 9.56
C ASP A 22 -12.93 -1.74 8.18
N PRO A 23 -14.25 -1.88 7.97
CA PRO A 23 -14.88 -1.44 6.73
C PRO A 23 -14.97 0.08 6.64
N ASP A 24 -14.60 0.64 5.49
CA ASP A 24 -14.88 2.03 5.13
C ASP A 24 -16.07 2.09 4.14
N PRO A 25 -17.25 2.58 4.56
CA PRO A 25 -18.41 2.72 3.66
C PRO A 25 -18.20 3.77 2.56
N ASN A 26 -17.23 4.67 2.70
CA ASN A 26 -16.87 5.70 1.72
C ASN A 26 -15.62 5.34 0.92
N ARG A 27 -15.19 4.07 0.94
CA ARG A 27 -13.95 3.63 0.28
C ARG A 27 -13.92 4.05 -1.19
N SER A 28 -12.78 4.58 -1.60
CA SER A 28 -12.49 4.96 -2.98
C SER A 28 -11.07 4.54 -3.37
N VAL A 29 -10.76 4.61 -4.67
CA VAL A 29 -9.39 4.41 -5.16
C VAL A 29 -8.41 5.37 -4.48
N LYS A 30 -8.86 6.60 -4.22
CA LYS A 30 -8.06 7.62 -3.56
C LYS A 30 -7.83 7.29 -2.09
N SER A 31 -8.85 6.86 -1.35
CA SER A 31 -8.67 6.53 0.08
C SER A 31 -7.72 5.35 0.26
N ASN A 32 -7.82 4.30 -0.57
CA ASN A 32 -6.85 3.20 -0.53
C ASN A 32 -5.40 3.66 -0.77
N ALA A 33 -5.19 4.64 -1.67
CA ALA A 33 -3.85 5.19 -1.91
C ALA A 33 -3.36 6.03 -0.72
N GLN A 34 -4.26 6.76 -0.05
CA GLN A 34 -3.92 7.51 1.17
C GLN A 34 -3.58 6.58 2.34
N ASP A 35 -4.25 5.44 2.47
CA ASP A 35 -3.90 4.43 3.48
C ASP A 35 -2.47 3.91 3.27
N VAL A 36 -2.05 3.72 2.01
CA VAL A 36 -0.66 3.32 1.68
C VAL A 36 0.34 4.41 2.03
N ASP A 37 0.02 5.67 1.72
CA ASP A 37 0.85 6.84 2.01
C ASP A 37 1.04 7.01 3.53
N GLU A 38 -0.05 6.99 4.28
CA GLU A 38 -0.04 7.07 5.74
C GLU A 38 0.72 5.89 6.36
N LEU A 39 0.51 4.68 5.87
CA LEU A 39 1.25 3.51 6.35
C LEU A 39 2.76 3.62 6.07
N ALA A 40 3.14 4.11 4.88
CA ALA A 40 4.54 4.32 4.53
C ALA A 40 5.22 5.35 5.44
N ASP A 41 4.52 6.44 5.77
CA ASP A 41 4.96 7.47 6.71
C ASP A 41 5.12 6.89 8.13
N GLN A 42 4.11 6.17 8.64
CA GLN A 42 4.16 5.58 9.99
C GLN A 42 5.28 4.54 10.13
N LEU A 43 5.58 3.80 9.06
CA LEU A 43 6.67 2.84 9.02
C LEU A 43 8.03 3.47 8.70
N ASN A 44 8.08 4.78 8.44
CA ASN A 44 9.28 5.51 8.06
C ASN A 44 10.02 4.87 6.86
N LEU A 45 9.28 4.47 5.82
CA LEU A 45 9.86 3.83 4.63
C LEU A 45 10.76 4.76 3.80
N GLY A 46 10.76 6.05 4.13
CA GLY A 46 11.55 7.08 3.50
C GLY A 46 10.81 7.74 2.33
N PRO A 47 11.49 8.64 1.60
CA PRO A 47 10.85 9.50 0.60
C PRO A 47 10.43 8.75 -0.68
N LYS A 48 10.86 7.50 -0.86
CA LYS A 48 10.51 6.66 -2.01
C LYS A 48 10.39 5.22 -1.58
N PHE A 49 9.34 4.57 -2.04
CA PHE A 49 9.11 3.14 -1.87
C PHE A 49 8.54 2.53 -3.16
N PHE A 50 8.52 1.21 -3.22
CA PHE A 50 8.01 0.47 -4.38
C PHE A 50 6.66 -0.14 -4.05
N VAL A 51 5.75 -0.13 -5.02
CA VAL A 51 4.42 -0.74 -4.91
C VAL A 51 4.31 -1.92 -5.85
N ILE A 52 3.78 -3.03 -5.35
CA ILE A 52 3.58 -4.28 -6.13
C ILE A 52 2.09 -4.60 -6.11
N GLY A 53 1.48 -4.70 -7.29
CA GLY A 53 0.08 -5.08 -7.45
C GLY A 53 -0.05 -6.45 -8.14
N PHE A 54 -0.75 -7.39 -7.51
CA PHE A 54 -1.09 -8.68 -8.11
C PHE A 54 -2.60 -8.82 -8.29
N SER A 55 -3.04 -9.23 -9.50
CA SER A 55 -4.46 -9.37 -9.84
C SER A 55 -5.23 -8.08 -9.51
N PHE A 56 -6.21 -8.12 -8.61
CA PHE A 56 -6.96 -6.94 -8.15
C PHE A 56 -6.08 -5.89 -7.46
N GLY A 57 -4.92 -6.27 -6.92
CA GLY A 57 -3.93 -5.34 -6.40
C GLY A 57 -3.35 -4.40 -7.46
N GLY A 58 -3.50 -4.70 -8.75
CA GLY A 58 -3.09 -3.79 -9.83
C GLY A 58 -3.87 -2.48 -9.84
N GLU A 59 -5.17 -2.51 -9.50
CA GLU A 59 -6.00 -1.32 -9.37
C GLU A 59 -5.54 -0.43 -8.20
N LEU A 60 -5.12 -1.06 -7.09
CA LEU A 60 -4.55 -0.33 -5.95
C LEU A 60 -3.18 0.28 -6.27
N ALA A 61 -2.31 -0.48 -6.92
CA ALA A 61 -1.01 0.03 -7.35
C ALA A 61 -1.17 1.23 -8.29
N TRP A 62 -2.12 1.18 -9.23
CA TRP A 62 -2.45 2.33 -10.07
C TRP A 62 -2.97 3.53 -9.27
N GLY A 63 -3.82 3.29 -8.27
CA GLY A 63 -4.26 4.33 -7.33
C GLY A 63 -3.09 5.04 -6.65
N CYS A 64 -2.11 4.27 -6.16
CA CYS A 64 -0.89 4.82 -5.55
C CYS A 64 -0.12 5.70 -6.54
N LEU A 65 0.14 5.21 -7.75
CA LEU A 65 0.84 5.98 -8.79
C LEU A 65 0.12 7.28 -9.18
N LYS A 66 -1.21 7.29 -9.07
CA LYS A 66 -2.04 8.45 -9.43
C LYS A 66 -2.09 9.51 -8.32
N TYR A 67 -2.09 9.09 -7.05
CA TYR A 67 -2.40 9.97 -5.91
C TYR A 67 -1.22 10.25 -4.98
N ILE A 68 -0.20 9.38 -4.96
CA ILE A 68 1.01 9.59 -4.15
C ILE A 68 2.04 10.35 -5.02
N PRO A 69 2.45 11.56 -4.62
CA PRO A 69 3.40 12.36 -5.39
C PRO A 69 4.79 11.71 -5.43
N HIS A 70 5.52 11.95 -6.52
CA HIS A 70 6.88 11.42 -6.77
C HIS A 70 8.00 12.38 -6.40
#